data_AF-A0A0D6LNJ4-F1
#
_entry.id   AF-A0A0D6LNJ4-F1
#
_cell.length_a   1.000
_cell.length_b   1.000
_cell.length_c   1.000
_cell.angle_alpha   90.00
_cell.angle_beta   90.00
_cell.angle_gamma   90.00
#
_symmetry.space_group_name_H-M   'P 1'
#
loop_
_entity.id
_entity.type
_entity.pdbx_description
1 polymer ?
#
loop_
_entity_poly.entity_id
_entity_poly.type
_entity_poly.pdbx_seq_one_letter_code
_entity_poly.pdbx_strand_id
1 'polypeptide(L)'
;MGNPLIQPGDNPDITKERHAGTFDVRKMASFLYGGNDKLRRRAEILAFVKSKPELHDPIPVEFMTREERIDNAARKMSFIYS
;
A
#
# COMPACT_ATOMS: atom_id res chain seq x y z
N MET A 1 -14.32 18.64 5.25
CA MET A 1 -13.00 18.20 4.72
C MET A 1 -13.23 16.93 3.92
N GLY A 2 -12.75 16.83 2.69
CA GLY A 2 -12.95 15.63 1.87
C GLY A 2 -12.00 14.50 2.27
N ASN A 3 -12.44 13.25 2.16
CA ASN A 3 -11.58 12.09 2.38
C ASN A 3 -10.57 11.98 1.23
N PRO A 4 -9.26 12.07 1.48
CA PRO A 4 -8.23 12.12 0.44
C PRO A 4 -7.99 10.77 -0.27
N LEU A 5 -8.68 9.71 0.16
CA LEU A 5 -8.59 8.38 -0.45
C LEU A 5 -9.62 8.16 -1.57
N ILE A 6 -10.54 9.09 -1.78
CA ILE A 6 -11.51 9.04 -2.89
C ILE A 6 -10.79 9.37 -4.19
N GLN A 7 -10.90 8.50 -5.19
CA GLN A 7 -10.29 8.64 -6.50
C GLN A 7 -11.33 8.56 -7.63
N PRO A 8 -11.08 9.17 -8.80
CA PRO A 8 -11.92 8.98 -9.98
C PRO A 8 -11.98 7.50 -10.38
N GLY A 9 -13.18 6.97 -10.61
CA GLY A 9 -13.39 5.58 -10.99
C GLY A 9 -13.55 4.60 -9.82
N ASP A 10 -13.51 5.07 -8.57
CA ASP A 10 -13.84 4.25 -7.41
C ASP A 10 -15.28 3.72 -7.49
N ASN A 11 -15.51 2.54 -6.91
CA ASN A 11 -16.86 2.00 -6.74
C ASN A 11 -17.75 3.04 -6.00
N PRO A 12 -18.96 3.35 -6.52
CA PRO A 12 -19.82 4.37 -5.95
C PRO A 12 -20.26 4.08 -4.51
N ASP A 13 -20.46 2.80 -4.15
CA ASP A 13 -20.83 2.41 -2.79
C ASP A 13 -19.69 2.69 -1.81
N ILE A 14 -18.45 2.35 -2.19
CA ILE A 14 -17.26 2.65 -1.38
C ILE A 14 -17.07 4.18 -1.26
N THR A 15 -17.30 4.91 -2.34
CA THR A 15 -17.21 6.37 -2.36
C THR A 15 -18.23 7.00 -1.41
N LYS A 16 -19.47 6.50 -1.40
CA LYS A 16 -20.53 6.94 -0.49
C LYS A 16 -20.12 6.75 0.98
N GLU A 17 -19.59 5.58 1.34
CA GLU A 17 -19.10 5.31 2.70
C GLU A 17 -17.94 6.24 3.09
N ARG A 18 -17.01 6.51 2.16
CA ARG A 18 -15.89 7.43 2.39
C ARG A 18 -16.34 8.88 2.59
N HIS A 19 -17.44 9.30 1.96
CA HIS A 19 -18.03 10.63 2.15
C HIS A 19 -18.72 10.80 3.51
N ALA A 20 -19.26 9.72 4.08
CA ALA A 20 -19.89 9.75 5.40
C ALA A 20 -18.89 9.93 6.56
N GLY A 21 -17.59 9.80 6.30
CA GLY A 21 -16.53 9.98 7.30
C GLY A 21 -16.48 11.39 7.90
N THR A 22 -16.41 11.47 9.23
CA THR A 22 -16.49 12.74 9.99
C THR A 22 -15.14 13.29 10.45
N PHE A 23 -14.03 12.63 10.11
CA PHE A 23 -12.67 13.01 10.54
C PHE A 23 -11.69 13.05 9.37
N ASP A 24 -10.57 13.75 9.56
CA ASP A 24 -9.48 13.79 8.59
C ASP A 24 -8.64 12.50 8.68
N VAL A 25 -8.72 11.68 7.64
CA VAL A 25 -8.03 10.39 7.54
C VAL A 25 -6.50 10.55 7.61
N ARG A 26 -5.92 11.66 7.10
CA ARG A 26 -4.47 11.90 7.20
C ARG A 26 -4.06 12.22 8.63
N LYS A 27 -4.85 13.01 9.35
CA LYS A 27 -4.60 13.27 10.79
C LYS A 27 -4.72 11.99 11.60
N MET A 28 -5.73 11.17 11.33
CA MET A 28 -5.89 9.85 11.96
C MET A 28 -4.69 8.95 11.68
N ALA A 29 -4.25 8.85 10.42
CA ALA A 29 -3.07 8.06 10.07
C ALA A 29 -1.81 8.59 10.76
N SER A 30 -1.66 9.92 10.86
CA SER A 30 -0.50 10.55 11.52
C SER A 30 -0.48 10.20 13.00
N PHE A 31 -1.65 10.24 13.65
CA PHE A 31 -1.83 9.80 15.02
C PHE A 31 -1.45 8.32 15.21
N LEU A 32 -1.95 7.43 14.36
CA LEU A 32 -1.69 5.98 14.46
C LEU A 32 -0.23 5.61 14.22
N TYR A 33 0.41 6.21 13.22
CA TYR A 33 1.78 5.88 12.84
C TYR A 33 2.84 6.70 13.57
N GLY A 34 2.45 7.60 14.47
CA GLY A 34 3.37 8.37 15.30
C GLY A 34 4.04 9.54 14.58
N GLY A 35 3.30 10.24 13.73
CA GLY A 35 3.67 11.53 13.14
C GLY A 35 3.71 11.57 11.61
N ASN A 36 3.70 12.80 11.07
CA ASN A 36 3.69 13.06 9.64
C ASN A 36 4.97 12.60 8.92
N ASP A 37 6.12 12.65 9.60
CA ASP A 37 7.39 12.21 9.00
C ASP A 37 7.39 10.71 8.69
N LYS A 38 6.82 9.90 9.59
CA LYS A 38 6.66 8.45 9.37
C LYS A 38 5.68 8.17 8.23
N LEU A 39 4.59 8.94 8.13
CA LEU A 39 3.67 8.82 6.98
C LEU A 39 4.35 9.17 5.66
N ARG A 40 5.07 10.29 5.62
CA ARG A 40 5.82 10.72 4.43
C ARG A 40 6.80 9.63 4.00
N ARG A 41 7.59 9.10 4.95
CA ARG A 41 8.53 8.03 4.66
C ARG A 41 7.85 6.76 4.14
N ARG A 42 6.69 6.38 4.69
CA ARG A 42 5.91 5.23 4.18
C ARG A 42 5.41 5.46 2.75
N ALA A 43 4.97 6.67 2.43
CA ALA A 43 4.54 7.03 1.08
C ALA A 43 5.70 6.97 0.08
N GLU A 44 6.89 7.45 0.46
CA GLU A 44 8.11 7.36 -0.35
C GLU A 44 8.53 5.90 -0.60
N ILE A 45 8.53 5.05 0.45
CA ILE A 45 8.84 3.62 0.31
C ILE A 45 7.83 2.95 -0.63
N LEU A 46 6.53 3.23 -0.46
CA LEU A 46 5.49 2.67 -1.32
C LEU A 46 5.67 3.10 -2.78
N ALA A 47 6.00 4.37 -3.02
CA ALA A 47 6.27 4.88 -4.37
C ALA A 47 7.48 4.19 -5.01
N PHE A 48 8.55 3.97 -4.25
CA PHE A 48 9.71 3.21 -4.69
C PHE A 48 9.36 1.75 -5.00
N VAL A 49 8.64 1.06 -4.11
CA VAL A 49 8.23 -0.33 -4.35
C VAL A 49 7.35 -0.44 -5.60
N LYS A 50 6.40 0.49 -5.78
CA LYS A 50 5.54 0.53 -6.98
C LYS A 50 6.31 0.74 -8.28
N SER A 51 7.43 1.47 -8.25
CA SER A 51 8.24 1.72 -9.44
C SER A 51 9.19 0.58 -9.81
N LYS A 52 9.31 -0.46 -8.98
CA LYS A 52 10.19 -1.62 -9.19
C LYS A 52 9.37 -2.90 -9.38
N PRO A 53 9.11 -3.32 -10.63
CA PRO A 53 8.38 -4.56 -10.93
C PRO A 53 9.00 -5.81 -10.29
N GLU A 54 10.32 -5.80 -10.05
CA GLU A 54 11.05 -6.88 -9.39
C GLU A 54 10.58 -7.11 -7.94
N LEU A 55 10.02 -6.09 -7.29
CA LEU A 55 9.48 -6.20 -5.94
C LEU A 55 8.02 -6.65 -5.91
N HIS A 56 7.37 -6.79 -7.07
CA HIS A 56 5.97 -7.21 -7.16
C HIS A 56 5.88 -8.73 -7.19
N ASP A 57 4.74 -9.25 -6.76
CA ASP A 57 4.43 -10.66 -6.89
C ASP A 57 4.05 -10.95 -8.36
N PRO A 58 4.63 -11.98 -9.00
CA PRO A 58 4.38 -12.27 -10.42
C PRO A 58 2.96 -12.77 -10.67
N ILE A 59 2.37 -13.42 -9.66
CA ILE A 59 0.99 -13.87 -9.60
C ILE A 59 0.49 -13.64 -8.16
N PRO A 60 -0.84 -13.62 -7.91
CA PRO A 60 -1.35 -13.63 -6.55
C PRO A 60 -0.79 -14.81 -5.73
N VAL A 61 -0.39 -14.53 -4.49
CA VAL A 61 0.29 -15.48 -3.60
C VAL A 61 -0.58 -16.71 -3.31
N GLU A 62 -1.90 -16.56 -3.41
CA GLU A 62 -2.91 -17.61 -3.29
C GLU A 62 -2.74 -18.72 -4.33
N PHE A 63 -2.17 -18.40 -5.50
CA PHE A 63 -1.91 -19.37 -6.58
C PHE A 63 -0.51 -19.99 -6.51
N MET A 64 0.32 -19.56 -5.57
CA MET A 64 1.66 -20.12 -5.38
C MET A 64 1.61 -21.33 -4.43
N THR A 65 2.27 -22.40 -4.84
CA THR A 65 2.70 -23.50 -3.95
C THR A 65 3.65 -22.99 -2.87
N ARG A 66 3.93 -23.84 -1.87
CA ARG A 66 4.84 -23.49 -0.78
C ARG A 66 6.25 -23.17 -1.30
N GLU A 67 6.75 -23.99 -2.23
CA GLU A 67 8.06 -23.84 -2.85
C GLU A 67 8.16 -22.53 -3.64
N GLU A 68 7.15 -22.24 -4.47
CA GLU A 68 7.08 -20.98 -5.23
C GLU A 68 7.04 -19.74 -4.32
N ARG A 69 6.39 -19.82 -3.15
CA ARG A 69 6.39 -18.73 -2.16
C ARG A 69 7.78 -18.48 -1.59
N ILE A 70 8.53 -19.54 -1.30
CA ILE A 70 9.89 -19.44 -0.78
C ILE A 70 10.80 -18.81 -1.85
N ASP A 71 10.73 -19.29 -3.09
CA ASP A 71 11.54 -18.78 -4.19
C ASP A 71 11.19 -17.33 -4.51
N ASN A 72 9.90 -16.98 -4.53
CA ASN A 72 9.44 -15.61 -4.75
C ASN A 72 9.91 -14.66 -3.63
N ALA A 73 9.93 -15.10 -2.38
CA ALA A 73 10.46 -14.33 -1.26
C ALA A 73 11.98 -14.14 -1.37
N ALA A 74 12.72 -15.20 -1.71
CA ALA A 74 14.17 -15.15 -1.91
C ALA A 74 14.56 -14.19 -3.05
N ARG A 75 13.84 -14.24 -4.18
CA ARG A 75 14.00 -13.33 -5.31
C ARG A 75 13.84 -11.87 -4.91
N LYS A 76 12.77 -11.53 -4.18
CA LYS A 76 12.53 -10.16 -3.69
C LYS A 76 13.61 -9.71 -2.70
N MET A 77 14.02 -10.58 -1.79
CA MET A 77 15.13 -10.30 -0.85
C MET A 77 16.43 -10.02 -1.61
N SER A 78 16.80 -10.86 -2.57
CA SER A 78 18.03 -10.68 -3.35
C SER A 78 18.08 -9.31 -4.05
N PHE A 79 16.95 -8.82 -4.56
CA PHE A 79 16.87 -7.49 -5.18
C PHE A 79 17.00 -6.33 -4.16
N ILE A 80 16.55 -6.53 -2.92
CA ILE A 80 16.67 -5.50 -1.87
C ILE A 80 18.12 -5.33 -1.41
N TYR A 81 18.91 -6.41 -1.41
CA TYR A 81 20.32 -6.38 -0.98
C TYR A 81 21.34 -6.18 -2.10
N SER A 82 20.90 -6.20 -3.37
CA SER A 82 21.74 -5.89 -4.53
C SER A 82 21.90 -4.39 -4.72
#